data_AF-A0A382R620-F1
#
_entry.id   AF-A0A382R620-F1
#
_cell.length_a   1.000
_cell.length_b   1.000
_cell.length_c   1.000
_cell.angle_alpha   90.00
_cell.angle_beta   90.00
_cell.angle_gamma   90.00
#
_symmetry.space_group_name_H-M   'P 1'
#
loop_
_entity.id
_entity.type
_entity.pdbx_description
1 polymer ?
#
loop_
_entity_poly.entity_id
_entity_poly.type
_entity_poly.pdbx_seq_one_letter_code
_entity_poly.pdbx_strand_id
1 'polypeptide(L)'
;MGLGNDRFKASYPVRIAKHLDTTLTSLARPGCCNFSISLMIQWMANNVTNDTFYIISTTNEDRLHWLRPGIVYNNKHKVSIEELNYEDYDQFLLTKLPFAPNNTIQSETCSNLLLHAKGELGRSLSLDREPKSRIQAIDNYIKFIHDSKIKRHIDVSLLATQLHRLKEKTDNWILLTDWNELEEMFIDNSIQARFGILSNDYPDDRGSGHFNTTG
;
A
#
# COMPACT_ATOMS: atom_id res chain seq x y z
N MET A 1 8.16 3.60 13.08
CA MET A 1 7.36 2.43 12.66
C MET A 1 6.82 1.65 13.85
N GLY A 2 5.55 1.92 14.17
CA GLY A 2 4.55 0.93 14.56
C GLY A 2 4.50 0.45 16.01
N LEU A 3 3.82 1.21 16.87
CA LEU A 3 2.85 0.83 17.94
C LEU A 3 2.92 -0.53 18.69
N GLY A 4 4.02 -1.29 18.63
CA GLY A 4 4.14 -2.60 19.26
C GLY A 4 2.99 -3.55 18.90
N ASN A 5 2.66 -4.45 19.81
CA ASN A 5 1.47 -5.32 19.69
C ASN A 5 0.15 -4.53 19.88
N ASP A 6 0.20 -3.31 20.42
CA ASP A 6 -1.01 -2.52 20.68
C ASP A 6 -1.67 -2.01 19.40
N ARG A 7 -0.94 -1.98 18.28
CA ARG A 7 -1.49 -1.70 16.93
C ARG A 7 -2.71 -2.55 16.59
N PHE A 8 -2.73 -3.80 17.03
CA PHE A 8 -3.81 -4.75 16.75
C PHE A 8 -5.09 -4.43 17.50
N LYS A 9 -5.03 -3.59 18.55
CA LYS A 9 -6.20 -3.12 19.30
C LYS A 9 -6.57 -1.69 18.96
N ALA A 10 -5.56 -0.89 18.62
CA ALA A 10 -5.70 0.56 18.54
C ALA A 10 -5.96 1.07 17.12
N SER A 11 -5.62 0.31 16.06
CA SER A 11 -5.82 0.75 14.68
C SER A 11 -7.30 1.01 14.35
N TYR A 12 -7.56 2.07 13.58
CA TYR A 12 -8.92 2.48 13.24
C TYR A 12 -9.76 1.37 12.55
N PRO A 13 -9.22 0.49 11.67
CA PRO A 13 -10.04 -0.56 11.04
C PRO A 13 -10.54 -1.57 12.06
N VAL A 14 -9.72 -1.88 13.08
CA VAL A 14 -10.11 -2.78 14.18
C VAL A 14 -11.20 -2.14 15.05
N ARG A 15 -11.07 -0.84 15.35
CA ARG A 15 -12.09 -0.12 16.13
C ARG A 15 -13.42 -0.05 15.40
N ILE A 16 -13.40 0.23 14.10
CA ILE A 16 -14.62 0.24 13.26
C ILE A 16 -15.26 -1.15 13.27
N ALA A 17 -14.48 -2.21 13.00
CA ALA A 17 -15.01 -3.57 12.97
C ALA A 17 -15.64 -3.98 14.30
N LYS A 18 -15.00 -3.65 15.43
CA LYS A 18 -15.53 -3.90 16.78
C LYS A 18 -16.80 -3.09 17.06
N HIS A 19 -16.85 -1.82 16.65
CA HIS A 19 -18.01 -0.96 16.88
C HIS A 19 -19.25 -1.43 16.11
N LEU A 20 -19.05 -1.95 14.90
CA LEU A 20 -20.11 -2.46 14.03
C LEU A 20 -20.39 -3.96 14.20
N ASP A 21 -19.75 -4.63 15.17
CA ASP A 21 -19.83 -6.07 15.40
C ASP A 21 -19.63 -6.90 14.11
N THR A 22 -18.58 -6.59 13.36
CA THR A 22 -18.29 -7.20 12.06
C THR A 22 -16.88 -7.79 11.98
N THR A 23 -16.66 -8.65 10.98
CA THR A 23 -15.36 -9.26 10.72
C THR A 23 -14.48 -8.33 9.88
N LEU A 24 -13.28 -8.01 10.37
CA LEU A 24 -12.27 -7.28 9.60
C LEU A 24 -11.50 -8.24 8.69
N THR A 25 -11.36 -7.87 7.42
CA THR A 25 -10.33 -8.43 6.51
C THR A 25 -9.47 -7.27 6.00
N SER A 26 -8.19 -7.28 6.33
CA SER A 26 -7.22 -6.30 5.86
C SER A 26 -6.33 -6.89 4.78
N LEU A 27 -6.35 -6.26 3.60
CA LEU A 27 -5.40 -6.56 2.51
C LEU A 27 -4.14 -5.68 2.60
N ALA A 28 -4.15 -4.69 3.48
CA ALA A 28 -3.06 -3.73 3.64
C ALA A 28 -1.89 -4.35 4.40
N ARG A 29 -0.70 -3.89 4.08
CA ARG A 29 0.53 -4.15 4.82
C ARG A 29 1.28 -2.83 5.01
N PRO A 30 2.22 -2.74 5.97
CA PRO A 30 3.12 -1.60 6.00
C PRO A 30 3.85 -1.44 4.66
N GLY A 31 4.02 -0.20 4.22
CA GLY A 31 4.63 0.07 2.92
C GLY A 31 3.74 -0.29 1.73
N CYS A 32 2.43 -0.22 1.84
CA CYS A 32 1.61 -0.18 0.63
C CYS A 32 1.90 1.08 -0.20
N CYS A 33 1.78 0.99 -1.51
CA CYS A 33 1.69 2.12 -2.44
C CYS A 33 0.40 2.03 -3.27
N ASN A 34 0.08 3.08 -4.01
CA ASN A 34 -1.11 3.13 -4.85
C ASN A 34 -1.15 2.04 -5.94
N PHE A 35 0.00 1.60 -6.47
CA PHE A 35 0.06 0.40 -7.32
C PHE A 35 -0.45 -0.84 -6.58
N SER A 36 0.06 -1.12 -5.38
CA SER A 36 -0.40 -2.27 -4.58
C SER A 36 -1.86 -2.16 -4.17
N ILE A 37 -2.33 -0.94 -3.87
CA ILE A 37 -3.73 -0.66 -3.55
C ILE A 37 -4.61 -0.93 -4.77
N SER A 38 -4.16 -0.57 -5.99
CA SER A 38 -4.89 -0.93 -7.21
C SER A 38 -5.05 -2.46 -7.35
N LEU A 39 -4.02 -3.25 -7.02
CA LEU A 39 -4.11 -4.71 -7.02
C LEU A 39 -5.04 -5.24 -5.92
N MET A 40 -5.10 -4.58 -4.75
CA MET A 40 -6.09 -4.88 -3.71
C MET A 40 -7.51 -4.64 -4.21
N ILE A 41 -7.77 -3.49 -4.83
CA ILE A 41 -9.09 -3.16 -5.39
C ILE A 41 -9.44 -4.14 -6.51
N GLN A 42 -8.48 -4.53 -7.34
CA GLN A 42 -8.70 -5.58 -8.34
C GLN A 42 -9.11 -6.91 -7.69
N TRP A 43 -8.44 -7.31 -6.61
CA TRP A 43 -8.80 -8.51 -5.85
C TRP A 43 -10.20 -8.37 -5.23
N MET A 44 -10.51 -7.23 -4.62
CA MET A 44 -11.84 -6.93 -4.05
C MET A 44 -12.92 -7.04 -5.13
N ALA A 45 -12.72 -6.38 -6.28
CA ALA A 45 -13.63 -6.46 -7.41
C ALA A 45 -13.83 -7.90 -7.90
N ASN A 46 -12.81 -8.75 -7.88
CA ASN A 46 -12.95 -10.15 -8.27
C ASN A 46 -13.66 -11.02 -7.22
N ASN A 47 -13.76 -10.56 -5.98
CA ASN A 47 -14.29 -11.32 -4.84
C ASN A 47 -15.44 -10.59 -4.12
N VAL A 48 -16.18 -9.73 -4.85
CA VAL A 48 -17.30 -8.98 -4.26
C VAL A 48 -18.35 -9.93 -3.70
N THR A 49 -18.80 -9.63 -2.48
CA THR A 49 -19.98 -10.23 -1.86
C THR A 49 -20.96 -9.12 -1.45
N ASN A 50 -22.25 -9.45 -1.34
CA ASN A 50 -23.29 -8.47 -1.01
C ASN A 50 -23.19 -7.94 0.44
N ASP A 51 -22.50 -8.67 1.32
CA ASP A 51 -22.44 -8.40 2.76
C ASP A 51 -21.14 -7.69 3.19
N THR A 52 -20.35 -7.20 2.23
CA THR A 52 -19.07 -6.54 2.52
C THR A 52 -19.12 -5.05 2.20
N PHE A 53 -18.60 -4.24 3.13
CA PHE A 53 -18.31 -2.83 2.92
C PHE A 53 -16.79 -2.61 2.85
N TYR A 54 -16.30 -1.91 1.82
CA TYR A 54 -14.87 -1.71 1.60
C TYR A 54 -14.43 -0.31 2.03
N ILE A 55 -13.36 -0.23 2.82
CA ILE A 55 -12.66 1.03 3.11
C ILE A 55 -11.34 0.99 2.35
N ILE A 56 -11.17 1.94 1.44
CA ILE A 56 -9.99 2.06 0.59
C ILE A 56 -9.29 3.37 0.95
N SER A 57 -8.00 3.33 1.21
CA SER A 57 -7.20 4.54 1.47
C SER A 57 -6.05 4.62 0.49
N THR A 58 -5.89 5.77 -0.17
CA THR A 58 -4.66 6.05 -0.93
C THR A 58 -3.49 6.31 0.01
N THR A 59 -2.29 6.36 -0.55
CA THR A 59 -1.07 6.73 0.15
C THR A 59 -0.27 7.71 -0.70
N ASN A 60 0.63 8.46 -0.07
CA ASN A 60 1.56 9.37 -0.72
C ASN A 60 2.94 8.73 -1.00
N GLU A 61 3.12 7.45 -0.65
CA GLU A 61 4.41 6.78 -0.79
C GLU A 61 4.76 6.45 -2.24
N ASP A 62 5.86 7.04 -2.69
CA ASP A 62 6.46 6.76 -3.99
C ASP A 62 7.33 5.49 -3.90
N ARG A 63 6.87 4.43 -4.57
CA ARG A 63 7.48 3.10 -4.49
C ARG A 63 7.79 2.54 -5.87
N LEU A 64 8.94 1.87 -5.95
CA LEU A 64 9.34 1.08 -7.11
C LEU A 64 9.00 -0.39 -6.91
N HIS A 65 8.81 -1.09 -8.04
CA HIS A 65 8.48 -2.50 -8.09
C HIS A 65 9.42 -3.21 -9.05
N TRP A 66 10.02 -4.31 -8.62
CA TRP A 66 10.91 -5.10 -9.45
C TRP A 66 10.87 -6.59 -9.08
N LEU A 67 11.26 -7.45 -10.01
CA LEU A 67 11.35 -8.88 -9.76
C LEU A 67 12.50 -9.20 -8.80
N ARG A 68 12.21 -10.05 -7.82
CA ARG A 68 13.25 -10.55 -6.91
C ARG A 68 14.36 -11.28 -7.68
N PRO A 69 15.61 -11.22 -7.17
CA PRO A 69 16.73 -11.95 -7.79
C PRO A 69 16.41 -13.43 -7.96
N GLY A 70 16.75 -14.00 -9.12
CA GLY A 70 16.56 -15.43 -9.41
C GLY A 70 15.13 -15.84 -9.78
N ILE A 71 14.17 -14.92 -9.78
CA ILE A 71 12.81 -15.20 -10.27
C ILE A 71 12.75 -15.04 -11.78
N VAL A 72 12.39 -16.11 -12.48
CA VAL A 72 11.94 -16.05 -13.88
C VAL A 72 10.43 -15.78 -13.83
N TYR A 73 10.03 -14.56 -14.20
CA TYR A 73 8.61 -14.23 -14.26
C TYR A 73 7.95 -15.11 -15.31
N ASN A 74 6.94 -15.89 -14.88
CA ASN A 74 6.22 -16.74 -15.81
C ASN A 74 5.52 -15.84 -16.86
N ASN A 75 5.53 -16.24 -18.12
CA ASN A 75 5.03 -15.45 -19.27
C ASN A 75 3.51 -15.17 -19.25
N LYS A 76 2.85 -15.14 -18.08
CA LYS A 76 1.42 -14.85 -17.97
C LYS A 76 1.08 -13.36 -18.05
N HIS A 77 2.07 -12.47 -18.15
CA HIS A 77 1.93 -11.02 -18.36
C HIS A 77 0.95 -10.30 -17.41
N LYS A 78 0.55 -10.92 -16.30
CA LYS A 78 -0.48 -10.40 -15.41
C LYS A 78 0.06 -10.36 -13.99
N VAL A 79 0.34 -9.15 -13.53
CA VAL A 79 0.76 -8.93 -12.14
C VAL A 79 -0.45 -9.01 -11.23
N SER A 80 -0.34 -9.71 -10.11
CA SER A 80 -1.40 -9.78 -9.08
C SER A 80 -0.89 -9.45 -7.68
N ILE A 81 -1.82 -9.26 -6.74
CA ILE A 81 -1.47 -8.89 -5.36
C ILE A 81 -0.63 -9.97 -4.65
N GLU A 82 -0.86 -11.24 -5.00
CA GLU A 82 -0.13 -12.39 -4.48
C GLU A 82 1.37 -12.34 -4.82
N GLU A 83 1.75 -11.61 -5.86
CA GLU A 83 3.15 -11.50 -6.26
C GLU A 83 3.94 -10.51 -5.41
N LEU A 84 3.24 -9.60 -4.72
CA LEU A 84 3.90 -8.62 -3.88
C LEU A 84 4.53 -9.27 -2.65
N ASN A 85 5.57 -8.62 -2.14
CA ASN A 85 6.39 -9.09 -1.04
C ASN A 85 5.72 -9.05 0.36
N TYR A 86 4.53 -9.63 0.50
CA TYR A 86 3.80 -9.70 1.77
C TYR A 86 4.52 -10.47 2.87
N GLU A 87 5.23 -11.57 2.55
CA GLU A 87 5.84 -12.38 3.63
C GLU A 87 6.93 -11.61 4.39
N ASP A 88 7.52 -10.55 3.82
CA ASP A 88 8.48 -9.72 4.57
C ASP A 88 7.80 -8.90 5.67
N TYR A 89 6.48 -8.78 5.60
CA TYR A 89 5.65 -7.98 6.47
C TYR A 89 4.67 -8.82 7.29
N ASP A 90 4.78 -10.16 7.26
CA ASP A 90 3.79 -11.08 7.85
C ASP A 90 3.48 -10.76 9.32
N GLN A 91 4.52 -10.48 10.11
CA GLN A 91 4.39 -10.09 11.51
C GLN A 91 3.62 -8.76 11.74
N PHE A 92 3.45 -7.95 10.71
CA PHE A 92 2.79 -6.64 10.76
C PHE A 92 1.39 -6.62 10.15
N LEU A 93 0.91 -7.74 9.61
CA LEU A 93 -0.42 -7.83 9.00
C LEU A 93 -1.50 -7.80 10.08
N LEU A 94 -2.52 -6.96 9.91
CA LEU A 94 -3.63 -6.83 10.86
C LEU A 94 -4.50 -8.09 10.92
N THR A 95 -4.62 -8.80 9.80
CA THR A 95 -5.41 -10.03 9.67
C THR A 95 -4.65 -11.01 8.79
N LYS A 96 -5.01 -12.29 8.87
CA LYS A 96 -4.53 -13.29 7.90
C LYS A 96 -4.96 -12.90 6.49
N LEU A 97 -4.07 -13.04 5.51
CA LEU A 97 -4.39 -12.78 4.11
C LEU A 97 -5.39 -13.82 3.58
N PRO A 98 -6.36 -13.39 2.75
CA PRO A 98 -7.29 -14.31 2.08
C PRO A 98 -6.67 -14.97 0.83
N PHE A 99 -5.38 -14.74 0.58
CA PHE A 99 -4.60 -15.31 -0.51
C PHE A 99 -3.20 -15.71 -0.02
N ALA A 100 -2.51 -16.55 -0.79
CA ALA A 100 -1.15 -16.98 -0.50
C ALA A 100 -0.15 -16.15 -1.32
N PRO A 101 0.63 -15.24 -0.70
CA PRO A 101 1.65 -14.52 -1.41
C PRO A 101 2.77 -15.46 -1.85
N ASN A 102 3.34 -15.23 -3.03
CA ASN A 102 4.49 -15.95 -3.57
C ASN A 102 5.75 -15.07 -3.62
N ASN A 103 5.62 -13.78 -3.27
CA ASN A 103 6.73 -12.89 -3.01
C ASN A 103 7.69 -12.71 -4.19
N THR A 104 7.23 -12.83 -5.44
CA THR A 104 8.07 -12.69 -6.64
C THR A 104 8.46 -11.25 -6.97
N ILE A 105 7.64 -10.27 -6.57
CA ILE A 105 7.84 -8.84 -6.79
C ILE A 105 8.18 -8.14 -5.49
N GLN A 106 9.34 -7.48 -5.51
CA GLN A 106 9.77 -6.56 -4.48
C GLN A 106 9.06 -5.21 -4.64
N SER A 107 8.63 -4.62 -3.54
CA SER A 107 8.13 -3.24 -3.47
C SER A 107 8.82 -2.52 -2.33
N GLU A 108 9.38 -1.34 -2.62
CA GLU A 108 10.06 -0.50 -1.62
C GLU A 108 9.92 0.98 -1.92
N THR A 109 9.97 1.82 -0.88
CA THR A 109 9.96 3.28 -1.07
C THR A 109 11.24 3.77 -1.71
N CYS A 110 11.12 4.78 -2.57
CA CYS A 110 12.27 5.47 -3.14
C CYS A 110 13.19 6.03 -2.03
N SER A 111 12.61 6.52 -0.93
CA SER A 111 13.36 7.01 0.24
C SER A 111 14.20 5.91 0.90
N ASN A 112 13.63 4.73 1.15
CA ASN A 112 14.35 3.60 1.74
C ASN A 112 15.47 3.12 0.82
N LEU A 113 15.22 3.07 -0.49
CA LEU A 113 16.24 2.70 -1.48
C LEU A 113 17.43 3.66 -1.46
N LEU A 114 17.18 4.97 -1.46
CA LEU A 114 18.22 5.99 -1.40
C LEU A 114 19.02 5.94 -0.08
N LEU A 115 18.35 5.70 1.05
CA LEU A 115 19.01 5.54 2.35
C LEU A 115 19.84 4.25 2.40
N HIS A 116 19.32 3.15 1.88
CA HIS A 116 20.03 1.87 1.86
C HIS A 116 21.27 1.93 0.96
N ALA A 117 21.18 2.58 -0.20
CA ALA A 117 22.32 2.79 -1.10
C ALA A 117 23.47 3.56 -0.43
N LYS A 118 23.18 4.38 0.59
CA LYS A 118 24.18 5.11 1.39
C LYS A 118 24.65 4.35 2.64
N GLY A 119 24.04 3.20 2.96
CA GLY A 119 24.26 2.51 4.24
C GLY A 119 23.64 3.21 5.45
N GLU A 120 22.70 4.13 5.21
CA GLU A 120 22.01 4.93 6.25
C GLU A 120 20.66 4.34 6.66
N LEU A 121 20.15 3.37 5.89
CA LEU A 121 18.96 2.62 6.28
C LEU A 121 19.32 1.58 7.35
N GLY A 122 18.46 1.46 8.36
CA GLY A 122 18.50 0.31 9.27
C GLY A 122 18.23 -1.02 8.55
N ARG A 123 18.10 -2.10 9.32
CA ARG A 123 17.84 -3.44 8.76
C ARG A 123 16.59 -3.46 7.89
N SER A 124 16.71 -3.98 6.67
CA SER A 124 15.61 -4.12 5.72
C SER A 124 15.67 -5.50 5.06
N LEU A 125 14.80 -6.42 5.49
CA LEU A 125 14.74 -7.77 4.91
C LEU A 125 14.57 -7.75 3.38
N SER A 126 13.89 -6.74 2.85
CA SER A 126 13.71 -6.55 1.42
C SER A 126 14.98 -6.19 0.67
N LEU A 127 15.75 -5.26 1.20
CA LEU A 127 16.91 -4.69 0.52
C LEU A 127 18.20 -5.45 0.82
N ASP A 128 18.32 -6.06 2.01
CA ASP A 128 19.51 -6.79 2.45
C ASP A 128 19.82 -8.02 1.56
N ARG A 129 18.84 -8.50 0.79
CA ARG A 129 18.96 -9.61 -0.16
C ARG A 129 19.25 -9.19 -1.60
N GLU A 130 19.21 -7.90 -1.90
CA GLU A 130 19.48 -7.41 -3.24
C GLU A 130 20.98 -7.31 -3.51
N PRO A 131 21.46 -7.72 -4.71
CA PRO A 131 22.85 -7.51 -5.08
C PRO A 131 23.21 -6.02 -5.08
N LYS A 132 24.41 -5.68 -4.60
CA LYS A 132 24.90 -4.28 -4.56
C LYS A 132 24.79 -3.58 -5.92
N SER A 133 25.08 -4.28 -7.01
CA SER A 133 24.99 -3.74 -8.38
C SER A 133 23.55 -3.34 -8.75
N ARG A 134 22.56 -4.09 -8.27
CA ARG A 134 21.15 -3.77 -8.51
C ARG A 134 20.69 -2.60 -7.66
N ILE A 135 21.08 -2.54 -6.38
CA ILE A 135 20.83 -1.38 -5.53
C ILE A 135 21.40 -0.11 -6.19
N GLN A 136 22.63 -0.17 -6.71
CA GLN A 136 23.24 0.96 -7.43
C GLN A 136 22.48 1.34 -8.71
N ALA A 137 21.99 0.37 -9.48
CA ALA A 137 21.19 0.64 -10.67
C ALA A 137 19.85 1.31 -10.33
N ILE A 138 19.18 0.86 -9.27
CA ILE A 138 17.92 1.43 -8.79
C ILE A 138 18.15 2.85 -8.23
N ASP A 139 19.22 3.05 -7.45
CA ASP A 139 19.62 4.37 -6.95
C ASP A 139 19.85 5.37 -8.10
N ASN A 140 20.56 4.96 -9.16
CA ASN A 140 20.74 5.77 -10.35
C ASN A 140 19.42 6.04 -11.09
N TYR A 141 18.55 5.04 -11.22
CA TYR A 141 17.23 5.24 -11.81
C TYR A 141 16.43 6.30 -11.05
N ILE A 142 16.39 6.22 -9.72
CA ILE A 142 15.69 7.20 -8.89
C ILE A 142 16.26 8.61 -9.08
N LYS A 143 17.59 8.75 -9.12
CA LYS A 143 18.25 10.06 -9.19
C LYS A 143 18.16 10.73 -10.56
N PHE A 144 18.15 9.95 -11.63
CA PHE A 144 18.36 10.48 -12.99
C PHE A 144 17.19 10.27 -13.94
N ILE A 145 16.26 9.36 -13.65
CA ILE A 145 15.20 8.95 -14.59
C ILE A 145 13.81 9.05 -13.96
N HIS A 146 13.66 8.64 -12.71
CA HIS A 146 12.37 8.60 -12.03
C HIS A 146 11.74 10.00 -11.91
N ASP A 147 10.44 10.08 -12.22
CA ASP A 147 9.65 11.29 -12.08
C ASP A 147 8.36 10.96 -11.31
N SER A 148 8.23 11.55 -10.13
CA SER A 148 7.08 11.32 -9.24
C SER A 148 5.76 11.84 -9.80
N LYS A 149 5.77 12.83 -10.71
CA LYS A 149 4.56 13.31 -11.40
C LYS A 149 4.08 12.29 -12.42
N ILE A 150 5.00 11.71 -13.20
CA ILE A 150 4.68 10.61 -14.13
C ILE A 150 4.13 9.42 -13.34
N LYS A 151 4.78 9.07 -12.23
CA LYS A 151 4.33 7.99 -11.35
C LYS A 151 2.94 8.25 -10.76
N ARG A 152 2.65 9.47 -10.29
CA ARG A 152 1.31 9.87 -9.82
C ARG A 152 0.27 9.67 -10.90
N HIS A 153 0.55 10.10 -12.13
CA HIS A 153 -0.39 9.94 -13.24
C HIS A 153 -0.73 8.45 -13.47
N ILE A 154 0.29 7.59 -13.50
CA ILE A 154 0.11 6.13 -13.63
C ILE A 154 -0.74 5.57 -12.48
N ASP A 155 -0.43 5.95 -11.23
CA ASP A 155 -1.16 5.49 -10.05
C ASP A 155 -2.63 5.92 -10.07
N VAL A 156 -2.92 7.17 -10.44
CA VAL A 156 -4.30 7.68 -10.60
C VAL A 156 -5.04 6.82 -11.62
N SER A 157 -4.46 6.59 -12.80
CA SER A 157 -5.10 5.80 -13.85
C SER A 157 -5.37 4.36 -13.42
N LEU A 158 -4.42 3.72 -12.73
CA LEU A 158 -4.58 2.36 -12.23
C LEU A 158 -5.67 2.29 -11.15
N LEU A 159 -5.65 3.20 -10.17
CA LEU A 159 -6.67 3.25 -9.12
C LEU A 159 -8.05 3.49 -9.73
N ALA A 160 -8.21 4.52 -10.57
CA ALA A 160 -9.46 4.83 -11.25
C ALA A 160 -10.02 3.63 -12.02
N THR A 161 -9.16 2.94 -12.77
CA THR A 161 -9.56 1.74 -13.53
C THR A 161 -10.13 0.65 -12.61
N GLN A 162 -9.49 0.39 -11.46
CA GLN A 162 -9.96 -0.66 -10.56
C GLN A 162 -11.18 -0.21 -9.74
N LEU A 163 -11.27 1.07 -9.38
CA LEU A 163 -12.43 1.63 -8.69
C LEU A 163 -13.68 1.60 -9.57
N HIS A 164 -13.57 1.93 -10.86
CA HIS A 164 -14.69 1.74 -11.80
C HIS A 164 -15.13 0.28 -11.86
N ARG A 165 -14.19 -0.67 -11.95
CA ARG A 165 -14.49 -2.12 -11.92
C ARG A 165 -15.13 -2.57 -10.61
N LEU A 166 -14.80 -1.95 -9.48
CA LEU A 166 -15.46 -2.21 -8.21
C LEU A 166 -16.88 -1.64 -8.21
N LYS A 167 -17.05 -0.40 -8.70
CA LYS A 167 -18.34 0.30 -8.81
C LYS A 167 -19.34 -0.44 -9.70
N GLU A 168 -18.88 -1.05 -10.79
CA GLU A 168 -19.69 -1.93 -11.65
C GLU A 168 -20.31 -3.12 -10.89
N LYS A 169 -19.75 -3.48 -9.73
CA LYS A 169 -20.16 -4.64 -8.95
C LYS A 169 -20.85 -4.27 -7.65
N THR A 170 -20.50 -3.14 -7.05
CA THR A 170 -21.06 -2.68 -5.78
C THR A 170 -20.76 -1.21 -5.52
N ASP A 171 -21.68 -0.51 -4.85
CA ASP A 171 -21.47 0.83 -4.31
C ASP A 171 -21.10 0.80 -2.80
N ASN A 172 -20.93 -0.39 -2.21
CA ASN A 172 -20.61 -0.57 -0.78
C ASN A 172 -19.13 -0.29 -0.48
N TRP A 173 -18.63 0.88 -0.85
CA TRP A 173 -17.25 1.25 -0.60
C TRP A 173 -17.08 2.75 -0.43
N ILE A 174 -16.04 3.12 0.32
CA ILE A 174 -15.58 4.50 0.46
C ILE A 174 -14.08 4.61 0.20
N LEU A 175 -13.70 5.66 -0.53
CA LEU A 175 -12.33 6.05 -0.81
C LEU A 175 -11.91 7.21 0.11
N LEU A 176 -10.91 6.98 0.93
CA LEU A 176 -10.22 7.98 1.73
C LEU A 176 -8.98 8.43 0.94
N THR A 177 -8.99 9.65 0.42
CA THR A 177 -7.91 10.14 -0.44
C THR A 177 -7.62 11.62 -0.26
N ASP A 178 -6.36 12.01 -0.42
CA ASP A 178 -5.92 13.41 -0.58
C ASP A 178 -5.73 13.80 -2.05
N TRP A 179 -6.04 12.89 -2.99
CA TRP A 179 -5.90 13.12 -4.43
C TRP A 179 -7.21 13.63 -5.02
N ASN A 180 -7.27 14.95 -5.24
CA ASN A 180 -8.43 15.63 -5.83
C ASN A 180 -8.92 14.96 -7.12
N GLU A 181 -8.00 14.45 -7.96
CA GLU A 181 -8.34 13.79 -9.21
C GLU A 181 -9.25 12.55 -9.00
N LEU A 182 -9.04 11.81 -7.91
CA LEU A 182 -9.85 10.65 -7.56
C LEU A 182 -11.13 11.05 -6.79
N GLU A 183 -11.05 12.10 -5.96
CA GLU A 183 -12.21 12.65 -5.26
C GLU A 183 -13.27 13.16 -6.24
N GLU A 184 -12.86 13.97 -7.21
CA GLU A 184 -13.76 14.51 -8.25
C GLU A 184 -14.39 13.40 -9.09
N MET A 185 -13.64 12.34 -9.39
CA MET A 185 -14.10 11.21 -10.20
C MET A 185 -15.10 10.31 -9.46
N PHE A 186 -14.97 10.19 -8.13
CA PHE A 186 -15.77 9.30 -7.29
C PHE A 186 -16.44 10.05 -6.15
N ILE A 187 -17.05 11.20 -6.46
CA ILE A 187 -17.59 12.13 -5.45
C ILE A 187 -18.59 11.48 -4.48
N ASP A 188 -19.42 10.56 -4.96
CA ASP A 188 -20.43 9.87 -4.14
C ASP A 188 -19.82 8.78 -3.24
N ASN A 189 -18.59 8.36 -3.52
CA ASN A 189 -17.90 7.26 -2.85
C ASN A 189 -16.53 7.69 -2.29
N SER A 190 -16.29 8.98 -2.10
CA SER A 190 -15.01 9.48 -1.60
C SER A 190 -15.17 10.49 -0.48
N ILE A 191 -14.18 10.50 0.41
CA ILE A 191 -14.04 11.48 1.49
C ILE A 191 -12.61 12.00 1.40
N GLN A 192 -12.48 13.32 1.39
CA GLN A 192 -11.19 13.98 1.44
C GLN A 192 -10.49 13.66 2.77
N ALA A 193 -9.43 12.86 2.72
CA ALA A 193 -8.65 12.44 3.86
C ALA A 193 -7.23 13.03 3.75
N ARG A 194 -7.01 14.18 4.39
CA ARG A 194 -5.72 14.87 4.36
C ARG A 194 -4.77 14.24 5.39
N PHE A 195 -4.21 13.08 5.05
CA PHE A 195 -3.35 12.32 5.96
C PHE A 195 -2.21 13.15 6.57
N GLY A 196 -1.58 14.04 5.80
CA GLY A 196 -0.53 14.93 6.31
C GLY A 196 -1.01 15.96 7.35
N ILE A 197 -2.26 16.42 7.27
CA ILE A 197 -2.85 17.29 8.30
C ILE A 197 -3.18 16.45 9.54
N LEU A 198 -3.85 15.32 9.33
CA LEU A 198 -4.25 14.45 10.43
C LEU A 198 -3.02 13.92 11.19
N SER A 199 -1.91 13.63 10.51
CA SER A 199 -0.65 13.21 11.16
C SER A 199 0.04 14.33 11.93
N ASN A 200 -0.25 15.60 11.61
CA ASN A 200 0.22 16.74 12.41
C ASN A 200 -0.66 16.97 13.63
N ASP A 201 -1.96 16.69 13.51
CA ASP A 201 -2.92 16.81 14.62
C ASP A 201 -2.76 15.65 15.62
N TYR A 202 -2.37 14.46 15.15
CA TYR A 202 -2.16 13.25 15.94
C TYR A 202 -0.79 12.60 15.68
N PRO A 203 0.32 13.31 15.91
CA PRO A 203 1.66 12.85 15.54
C PRO A 203 2.10 11.67 16.41
N ASP A 204 2.76 10.69 15.82
CA ASP A 204 3.43 9.64 16.58
C ASP A 204 4.51 10.22 17.50
N ASP A 205 4.86 9.47 18.55
CA ASP A 205 5.85 9.88 19.55
C ASP A 205 7.26 10.11 18.98
N ARG A 206 7.46 9.82 17.68
CA ARG A 206 8.73 9.90 16.97
C ARG A 206 8.79 11.04 15.96
N GLY A 207 7.71 11.79 15.78
CA GLY A 207 7.62 12.85 14.77
C GLY A 207 7.88 12.34 13.35
N SER A 208 7.53 11.09 13.06
CA SER A 208 7.89 10.40 11.81
C SER A 208 6.93 10.67 10.65
N GLY A 209 6.02 11.63 10.80
CA GLY A 209 4.94 11.89 9.85
C GLY A 209 3.85 10.81 9.85
N HIS A 210 3.86 9.90 10.83
CA HIS A 210 2.85 8.87 11.03
C HIS A 210 1.93 9.24 12.21
N PHE A 211 0.78 8.58 12.28
CA PHE A 211 -0.17 8.71 13.39
C PHE A 211 0.31 8.07 14.69
N ASN A 212 -0.09 8.65 15.82
CA ASN A 212 0.02 8.02 17.13
C ASN A 212 -0.90 6.78 17.28
N THR A 213 -0.95 6.20 18.49
CA THR A 213 -1.80 5.05 18.81
C THR A 213 -3.28 5.27 18.57
N THR A 214 -3.74 6.53 18.54
CA THR A 214 -5.16 6.82 18.39
C THR A 214 -5.62 6.85 16.94
N GLY A 215 -4.68 6.96 15.98
CA GLY A 215 -4.93 6.81 14.55
C GLY A 215 -6.15 7.57 14.09
#